data_AF-A0A5Y1PAU4-F1
#
_entry.id   AF-A0A5Y1PAU4-F1
#
_cell.length_a   1.000
_cell.length_b   1.000
_cell.length_c   1.000
_cell.angle_alpha   90.00
_cell.angle_beta   90.00
_cell.angle_gamma   90.00
#
_symmetry.space_group_name_H-M   'P 1'
#
loop_
_entity.id
_entity.type
_entity.pdbx_description
1 polymer ?
#
loop_
_entity_poly.entity_id
_entity_poly.type
_entity_poly.pdbx_seq_one_letter_code
_entity_poly.pdbx_strand_id
1 'polypeptide(L)'
;GGLINFFYHEQDDLIMPVFHELIKRAIGLISWQRVDEVRPYYTEGLIHLSLLFESEVLIFENNNLKINFDLGHYEKFKELTLKNYHELAKHYALRLDAKEFLSRFCEIEDNIFLPIMPKCKEFVKFYYDLYEKIGNEIDNSGEFERYKKK
;
A
#
# COMPACT_ATOMS: atom_id res chain seq x y z
N GLY A 1 10.44 3.77 -8.91
CA GLY A 1 11.36 3.52 -10.04
C GLY A 1 10.68 2.69 -11.13
N GLY A 2 10.57 1.37 -10.94
CA GLY A 2 10.01 0.45 -11.95
C GLY A 2 8.60 0.80 -12.42
N LEU A 3 7.69 1.13 -11.50
CA LEU A 3 6.33 1.56 -11.83
C LEU A 3 6.29 2.81 -12.73
N ILE A 4 7.17 3.78 -12.48
CA ILE A 4 7.24 5.01 -13.27
C ILE A 4 7.75 4.70 -14.68
N ASN A 5 8.76 3.84 -14.78
CA ASN A 5 9.23 3.38 -16.08
C ASN A 5 8.13 2.66 -16.87
N PHE A 6 7.32 1.85 -16.18
CA PHE A 6 6.15 1.21 -16.78
C PHE A 6 5.16 2.24 -17.31
N PHE A 7 4.76 3.25 -16.53
CA PHE A 7 3.83 4.29 -16.98
C PHE A 7 4.27 5.06 -18.23
N TYR A 8 5.58 5.21 -18.46
CA TYR A 8 6.11 5.85 -19.67
C TYR A 8 6.21 4.92 -20.88
N HIS A 9 6.13 3.61 -20.68
CA HIS A 9 6.36 2.58 -21.70
C HIS A 9 5.34 1.44 -21.56
N GLU A 10 4.08 1.80 -21.34
CA GLU A 10 3.03 0.82 -21.06
C GLU A 10 2.83 -0.12 -22.25
N GLN A 11 2.47 -1.35 -21.92
CA GLN A 11 1.95 -2.33 -22.88
C GLN A 11 0.51 -2.61 -22.47
N ASP A 12 -0.44 -2.42 -23.39
CA ASP A 12 -1.87 -2.44 -23.11
C ASP A 12 -2.32 -3.71 -22.39
N ASP A 13 -1.73 -4.86 -22.74
CA ASP A 13 -2.01 -6.18 -22.15
C ASP A 13 -1.44 -6.35 -20.73
N LEU A 14 -0.50 -5.49 -20.32
CA LEU A 14 0.13 -5.53 -19.00
C LEU A 14 -0.42 -4.49 -18.02
N ILE A 15 -1.19 -3.50 -18.48
CA ILE A 15 -1.73 -2.42 -17.63
C ILE A 15 -2.48 -2.97 -16.41
N MET A 16 -3.53 -3.75 -16.65
CA MET A 16 -4.37 -4.25 -15.57
C MET A 16 -3.65 -5.29 -14.69
N PRO A 17 -2.86 -6.26 -15.22
CA PRO A 17 -2.06 -7.15 -14.39
C PRO A 17 -1.07 -6.43 -13.47
N VAL A 18 -0.33 -5.44 -13.97
CA VAL A 18 0.61 -4.65 -13.17
C VAL A 18 -0.14 -3.86 -12.10
N PHE A 19 -1.29 -3.28 -12.47
CA PHE A 19 -2.11 -2.53 -11.52
C PHE A 19 -2.67 -3.41 -10.39
N HIS A 20 -3.12 -4.62 -10.72
CA HIS A 20 -3.55 -5.60 -9.72
C HIS A 20 -2.44 -5.94 -8.73
N GLU A 21 -1.24 -6.25 -9.22
CA GLU A 21 -0.10 -6.57 -8.36
C GLU A 21 0.35 -5.38 -7.50
N LEU A 22 0.26 -4.16 -8.02
CA LEU A 22 0.50 -2.95 -7.25
C LEU A 22 -0.47 -2.81 -6.09
N ILE A 23 -1.78 -2.96 -6.33
CA ILE A 23 -2.81 -2.84 -5.28
C ILE A 23 -2.58 -3.89 -4.21
N LYS A 24 -2.41 -5.15 -4.64
CA LYS A 24 -2.15 -6.29 -3.74
C LYS A 24 -0.90 -6.05 -2.89
N ARG A 25 0.19 -5.58 -3.50
CA ARG A 25 1.44 -5.28 -2.79
C ARG A 25 1.23 -4.15 -1.77
N ALA A 26 0.61 -3.04 -2.16
CA ALA A 26 0.38 -1.90 -1.27
C ALA A 26 -0.42 -2.31 -0.01
N ILE A 27 -1.47 -3.14 -0.19
CA ILE A 27 -2.26 -3.68 0.92
C ILE A 27 -1.42 -4.65 1.76
N GLY A 28 -0.71 -5.60 1.14
CA GLY A 28 0.06 -6.61 1.87
C GLY A 28 1.18 -6.02 2.72
N LEU A 29 1.76 -4.89 2.31
CA LEU A 29 2.79 -4.16 3.06
C LEU A 29 2.29 -3.64 4.42
N ILE A 30 0.97 -3.53 4.64
CA ILE A 30 0.41 -3.17 5.95
C ILE A 30 0.85 -4.18 7.04
N SER A 31 1.00 -5.46 6.70
CA SER A 31 1.46 -6.48 7.65
C SER A 31 2.86 -6.21 8.23
N TRP A 32 3.66 -5.37 7.58
CA TRP A 32 5.02 -5.01 7.99
C TRP A 32 5.08 -3.79 8.92
N GLN A 33 3.93 -3.27 9.34
CA GLN A 33 3.78 -2.09 10.20
C GLN A 33 4.65 -2.10 11.46
N ARG A 34 4.92 -3.29 12.04
CA ARG A 34 5.74 -3.47 13.26
C ARG A 34 7.09 -4.16 13.01
N VAL A 35 7.53 -4.29 11.75
CA VAL A 35 8.78 -4.95 11.39
C VAL A 35 9.81 -3.91 10.96
N ASP A 36 10.78 -3.63 11.82
CA ASP A 36 11.70 -2.51 11.69
C ASP A 36 12.58 -2.59 10.44
N GLU A 37 13.03 -3.79 10.08
CA GLU A 37 13.94 -4.04 8.96
C GLU A 37 13.30 -3.70 7.60
N VAL A 38 11.98 -3.76 7.52
CA VAL A 38 11.21 -3.53 6.29
C VAL A 38 10.34 -2.27 6.36
N ARG A 39 10.56 -1.44 7.38
CA ARG A 39 9.89 -0.15 7.56
C ARG A 39 9.90 0.75 6.31
N PRO A 40 11.00 0.85 5.53
CA PRO A 40 10.98 1.62 4.28
C PRO A 40 9.91 1.15 3.30
N TYR A 41 9.72 -0.17 3.15
CA TYR A 41 8.70 -0.74 2.29
C TYR A 41 7.29 -0.49 2.84
N TYR A 42 7.11 -0.57 4.17
CA TYR A 42 5.83 -0.20 4.78
C TYR A 42 5.47 1.25 4.45
N THR A 43 6.40 2.18 4.63
CA THR A 43 6.17 3.61 4.33
C THR A 43 5.95 3.87 2.83
N GLU A 44 6.60 3.12 1.94
CA GLU A 44 6.30 3.13 0.49
C GLU A 44 4.86 2.66 0.23
N GLY A 45 4.43 1.58 0.91
CA GLY A 45 3.07 1.09 0.89
C GLY A 45 2.04 2.14 1.32
N LEU A 46 2.33 2.91 2.38
CA LEU A 46 1.44 3.99 2.84
C LEU A 46 1.29 5.12 1.81
N ILE A 47 2.36 5.47 1.09
CA ILE A 47 2.31 6.45 0.00
C ILE A 47 1.39 5.91 -1.11
N HIS A 48 1.60 4.66 -1.54
CA HIS A 48 0.75 4.05 -2.58
C HIS A 48 -0.71 3.92 -2.15
N LEU A 49 -0.99 3.49 -0.92
CA LEU A 49 -2.35 3.43 -0.38
C LEU A 49 -3.00 4.82 -0.40
N SER A 50 -2.27 5.85 0.04
CA SER A 50 -2.81 7.23 0.01
C SER A 50 -3.23 7.65 -1.41
N LEU A 51 -2.40 7.37 -2.42
CA LEU A 51 -2.72 7.67 -3.83
C LEU A 51 -3.87 6.80 -4.37
N LEU A 52 -3.95 5.53 -3.95
CA LEU A 52 -5.05 4.62 -4.31
C LEU A 52 -6.40 5.07 -3.72
N PHE A 53 -6.40 5.59 -2.49
CA PHE A 53 -7.59 6.19 -1.90
C PHE A 53 -7.93 7.54 -2.53
N GLU A 54 -6.94 8.37 -2.83
CA GLU A 54 -7.13 9.68 -3.49
C GLU A 54 -7.71 9.55 -4.91
N SER A 55 -7.28 8.53 -5.65
CA SER A 55 -7.81 8.19 -6.99
C SER A 55 -9.16 7.48 -6.97
N GLU A 56 -9.71 7.19 -5.78
CA GLU A 56 -10.93 6.42 -5.59
C GLU A 56 -10.82 4.97 -6.12
N VAL A 57 -9.60 4.46 -6.34
CA VAL A 57 -9.38 3.04 -6.68
C VAL A 57 -9.75 2.18 -5.49
N LEU A 58 -9.34 2.60 -4.28
CA LEU A 58 -9.73 1.98 -3.02
C LEU A 58 -10.77 2.83 -2.32
N ILE A 59 -11.85 2.19 -1.92
CA ILE A 59 -12.89 2.77 -1.07
C ILE A 59 -13.10 1.81 0.09
N PHE A 60 -13.02 2.31 1.32
CA PHE A 60 -13.23 1.52 2.51
C PHE A 60 -14.37 2.11 3.31
N GLU A 61 -15.46 1.35 3.43
CA GLU A 61 -16.67 1.75 4.13
C GLU A 61 -17.33 0.51 4.74
N ASN A 62 -17.91 0.64 5.94
CA ASN A 62 -18.61 -0.46 6.63
C ASN A 62 -17.77 -1.75 6.75
N ASN A 63 -16.48 -1.63 7.10
CA ASN A 63 -15.54 -2.76 7.18
C ASN A 63 -15.37 -3.55 5.87
N ASN A 64 -15.67 -2.94 4.72
CA ASN A 64 -15.56 -3.57 3.41
C ASN A 64 -14.66 -2.70 2.50
N LEU A 65 -13.68 -3.35 1.88
CA LEU A 65 -12.83 -2.72 0.87
C LEU A 65 -13.42 -2.98 -0.52
N LYS A 66 -13.90 -1.91 -1.16
CA LYS A 66 -14.27 -1.90 -2.57
C LYS A 66 -13.06 -1.46 -3.41
N ILE A 67 -12.85 -2.18 -4.51
CA ILE A 67 -11.80 -1.88 -5.48
C ILE A 67 -12.46 -1.50 -6.82
N ASN A 68 -12.31 -0.25 -7.25
CA ASN A 68 -12.72 0.18 -8.59
C ASN A 68 -11.61 -0.17 -9.58
N PHE A 69 -11.73 -1.35 -10.19
CA PHE A 69 -10.71 -1.93 -11.05
C PHE A 69 -11.08 -1.78 -12.53
N ASP A 70 -10.90 -0.56 -13.04
CA ASP A 70 -11.12 -0.22 -14.44
C ASP A 70 -10.08 0.79 -14.94
N LEU A 71 -10.02 0.97 -16.26
CA LEU A 71 -9.05 1.87 -16.90
C LEU A 71 -9.21 3.34 -16.47
N GLY A 72 -10.43 3.80 -16.16
CA GLY A 72 -10.65 5.18 -15.74
C GLY A 72 -10.01 5.47 -14.37
N HIS A 73 -10.19 4.57 -13.41
CA HIS A 73 -9.57 4.69 -12.09
C HIS A 73 -8.06 4.43 -12.15
N TYR A 74 -7.60 3.55 -13.04
CA TYR A 74 -6.17 3.38 -13.33
C TYR A 74 -5.52 4.68 -13.80
N GLU A 75 -6.10 5.37 -14.78
CA GLU A 75 -5.53 6.62 -15.30
C GLU A 75 -5.49 7.72 -14.24
N LYS A 76 -6.55 7.85 -13.41
CA LYS A 76 -6.53 8.76 -12.24
C LYS A 76 -5.37 8.44 -11.29
N PHE A 77 -5.18 7.16 -10.95
CA PHE A 77 -4.09 6.72 -10.08
C PHE A 77 -2.71 6.99 -10.68
N LYS A 78 -2.54 6.72 -11.97
CA LYS A 78 -1.31 6.97 -12.72
C LYS A 78 -0.97 8.46 -12.73
N GLU A 79 -1.93 9.33 -13.01
CA GLU A 79 -1.73 10.79 -12.99
C GLU A 79 -1.24 11.27 -11.61
N LEU A 80 -1.92 10.86 -10.55
CA LEU A 80 -1.53 11.20 -9.18
C LEU A 80 -0.14 10.65 -8.82
N THR A 81 0.18 9.43 -9.27
CA THR A 81 1.47 8.81 -9.00
C THR A 81 2.61 9.50 -9.75
N LEU A 82 2.41 9.89 -11.01
CA LEU A 82 3.40 10.64 -11.79
C LEU A 82 3.64 12.02 -11.19
N LYS A 83 2.57 12.73 -10.79
CA LYS A 83 2.68 14.00 -10.08
C LYS A 83 3.47 13.85 -8.78
N ASN A 84 3.11 12.87 -7.95
CA ASN A 84 3.82 12.58 -6.70
C ASN A 84 5.30 12.25 -6.94
N TYR A 85 5.61 11.48 -7.99
CA TYR A 85 6.99 11.16 -8.35
C TYR A 85 7.79 12.39 -8.78
N HIS A 86 7.21 13.29 -9.57
CA HIS A 86 7.88 14.54 -9.95
C HIS A 86 8.13 15.45 -8.75
N GLU A 87 7.18 15.52 -7.81
CA GLU A 87 7.36 16.24 -6.56
C GLU A 87 8.48 15.62 -5.71
N LEU A 88 8.53 14.29 -5.61
CA LEU A 88 9.61 13.58 -4.92
C LEU A 88 10.97 13.84 -5.56
N ALA A 89 11.06 13.74 -6.90
CA ALA A 89 12.28 14.00 -7.65
C ALA A 89 12.77 15.44 -7.44
N LYS A 90 11.85 16.41 -7.45
CA LYS A 90 12.17 17.82 -7.14
C LYS A 90 12.66 17.98 -5.70
N HIS A 91 12.02 17.31 -4.74
CA HIS A 91 12.41 17.33 -3.32
C HIS A 91 13.86 16.87 -3.14
N TYR A 92 14.22 15.76 -3.79
CA TYR A 92 15.59 15.25 -3.80
C TYR A 92 16.57 16.17 -4.52
N ALA A 93 16.19 16.74 -5.67
CA ALA A 93 17.05 17.67 -6.41
C ALA A 93 17.39 18.92 -5.59
N LEU A 94 16.46 19.37 -4.74
CA LEU A 94 16.64 20.48 -3.81
C LEU A 94 17.33 20.08 -2.49
N ARG A 95 17.65 18.79 -2.30
CA ARG A 95 18.28 18.23 -1.08
C ARG A 95 17.52 18.55 0.20
N LEU A 96 16.19 18.59 0.11
CA LEU A 96 15.31 18.81 1.26
C LEU A 96 15.26 17.54 2.13
N ASP A 97 14.87 17.70 3.40
CA ASP A 97 14.77 16.57 4.33
C ASP A 97 13.68 15.59 3.86
N ALA A 98 14.03 14.31 3.69
CA ALA A 98 13.09 13.28 3.25
C ALA A 98 11.88 13.14 4.19
N LYS A 99 12.04 13.48 5.48
CA LYS A 99 10.94 13.51 6.45
C LYS A 99 9.85 14.50 6.06
N GLU A 100 10.22 15.66 5.50
CA GLU A 100 9.24 16.66 5.06
C GLU A 100 8.34 16.06 3.98
N PHE A 101 8.90 15.30 3.03
CA PHE A 101 8.11 14.64 2.01
C PHE A 101 7.22 13.54 2.59
N LEU A 102 7.78 12.68 3.44
CA LEU A 102 7.05 11.55 4.03
C LEU A 102 5.90 12.02 4.93
N SER A 103 6.06 13.13 5.65
CA SER A 103 5.04 13.69 6.55
C SER A 103 3.75 14.12 5.84
N ARG A 104 3.76 14.21 4.50
CA ARG A 104 2.55 14.43 3.69
C ARG A 104 1.65 13.20 3.61
N PHE A 105 2.14 12.02 3.97
CA PHE A 105 1.44 10.76 3.82
C PHE A 105 1.17 10.10 5.16
N CYS A 106 2.11 10.18 6.09
CA CYS A 106 1.98 9.54 7.38
C CYS A 106 2.56 10.36 8.54
N GLU A 107 2.02 10.09 9.72
CA GLU A 107 2.50 10.58 11.01
C GLU A 107 2.90 9.40 11.89
N ILE A 108 3.68 9.66 12.93
CA ILE A 108 4.12 8.60 13.86
C ILE A 108 3.23 8.67 15.11
N GLU A 109 2.46 7.60 15.37
CA GLU A 109 1.73 7.36 16.62
C GLU A 109 2.29 6.10 17.26
N ASP A 110 2.72 6.14 18.52
CA ASP A 110 3.22 4.96 19.25
C ASP A 110 4.31 4.14 18.51
N ASN A 111 5.27 4.86 17.89
CA ASN A 111 6.34 4.31 17.03
C ASN A 111 5.87 3.65 15.73
N ILE A 112 4.63 3.87 15.33
CA ILE A 112 4.03 3.34 14.11
C ILE A 112 3.75 4.48 13.15
N PHE A 113 4.15 4.33 11.89
CA PHE A 113 3.73 5.26 10.83
C PHE A 113 2.28 4.96 10.45
N LEU A 114 1.39 5.94 10.57
CA LEU A 114 -0.02 5.80 10.17
C LEU A 114 -0.39 6.85 9.13
N PRO A 115 -1.25 6.52 8.14
CA PRO A 115 -1.69 7.50 7.16
C PRO A 115 -2.32 8.73 7.80
N ILE A 116 -2.08 9.92 7.22
CA ILE A 116 -2.80 11.13 7.62
C ILE A 116 -4.21 11.20 7.02
N MET A 117 -4.41 10.58 5.85
CA MET A 117 -5.70 10.58 5.17
C MET A 117 -6.70 9.70 5.94
N PRO A 118 -7.84 10.23 6.43
CA PRO A 118 -8.73 9.50 7.33
C PRO A 118 -9.22 8.14 6.79
N LYS A 119 -9.69 8.09 5.54
CA LYS A 119 -10.16 6.85 4.90
C LYS A 119 -9.06 5.80 4.78
N CYS A 120 -7.85 6.22 4.43
CA CYS A 120 -6.69 5.33 4.36
C CYS A 120 -6.27 4.86 5.76
N LYS A 121 -6.27 5.76 6.76
CA LYS A 121 -5.91 5.46 8.15
C LYS A 121 -6.86 4.43 8.75
N GLU A 122 -8.16 4.58 8.51
CA GLU A 122 -9.20 3.64 8.93
C GLU A 122 -8.95 2.25 8.36
N PHE A 123 -8.72 2.15 7.04
CA PHE A 123 -8.43 0.88 6.40
C PHE A 123 -7.14 0.22 6.91
N VAL A 124 -6.06 0.99 7.07
CA VAL A 124 -4.77 0.46 7.57
C VAL A 124 -4.93 -0.13 8.97
N LYS A 125 -5.61 0.57 9.87
CA LYS A 125 -5.89 0.06 11.23
C LYS A 125 -6.74 -1.22 11.17
N PHE A 126 -7.82 -1.20 10.41
CA PHE A 126 -8.71 -2.36 10.25
C PHE A 126 -7.97 -3.59 9.71
N TYR A 127 -7.19 -3.42 8.64
CA TYR A 127 -6.45 -4.52 8.01
C TYR A 127 -5.40 -5.10 8.95
N TYR A 128 -4.65 -4.24 9.65
CA TYR A 128 -3.63 -4.70 10.58
C TYR A 128 -4.23 -5.45 11.78
N ASP A 129 -5.35 -4.97 12.35
CA ASP A 129 -6.08 -5.67 13.40
C ASP A 129 -6.56 -7.06 12.94
N LEU A 130 -7.01 -7.17 11.69
CA LEU A 130 -7.42 -8.45 11.10
C LEU A 130 -6.21 -9.37 10.90
N TYR A 131 -5.10 -8.83 10.41
CA TYR A 131 -3.84 -9.56 10.25
C TYR A 131 -3.33 -10.11 11.59
N GLU A 132 -3.36 -9.31 12.67
CA GLU A 132 -2.97 -9.79 14.01
C GLU A 132 -3.92 -10.86 14.54
N LYS A 133 -5.22 -10.75 14.30
CA LYS A 133 -6.18 -11.78 14.72
C LYS A 133 -5.92 -13.11 14.03
N ILE A 134 -5.79 -13.10 12.71
CA ILE A 134 -5.60 -14.33 11.91
C ILE A 134 -4.19 -14.89 12.08
N GLY A 135 -3.17 -14.04 12.10
CA GLY A 135 -1.77 -14.45 12.22
C GLY A 135 -1.42 -15.11 13.56
N ASN A 136 -2.25 -14.91 14.59
CA ASN A 136 -2.11 -15.55 15.90
C ASN A 136 -3.06 -16.76 16.09
N GLU A 137 -3.80 -17.18 15.05
CA GLU A 137 -4.60 -18.41 15.14
C GLU A 137 -3.70 -19.65 15.17
N ILE A 138 -3.85 -20.46 16.21
CA ILE A 138 -3.17 -21.76 16.31
C ILE A 138 -4.01 -22.79 15.54
N ASP A 139 -3.42 -23.38 14.50
CA ASP A 139 -4.05 -24.48 13.78
C ASP A 139 -4.14 -25.72 14.67
N ASN A 140 -5.36 -26.04 15.10
CA ASN A 140 -5.68 -27.24 15.89
C ASN A 140 -6.29 -28.38 15.04
N SER A 141 -6.27 -28.26 13.71
CA SER A 141 -6.90 -29.22 12.80
C SER A 141 -6.21 -30.59 12.77
N GLY A 142 -4.98 -30.68 13.28
CA GLY A 142 -4.16 -31.88 13.19
C GLY A 142 -3.62 -32.16 11.78
N GLU A 143 -3.76 -31.21 10.86
CA GLU A 143 -3.37 -31.37 9.45
C GLU A 143 -1.84 -31.50 9.31
N PHE A 144 -1.08 -30.71 10.08
CA PHE A 144 0.37 -30.80 10.14
C PHE A 144 0.87 -32.19 10.57
N GLU A 145 0.21 -32.81 11.56
CA GLU A 145 0.50 -34.16 12.03
C GLU A 145 0.16 -35.23 10.97
N ARG A 146 -0.84 -34.99 10.13
CA ARG A 146 -1.17 -35.87 9.00
C ARG A 146 -0.11 -35.79 7.90
N TYR A 147 0.43 -34.61 7.61
CA TYR A 147 1.54 -34.44 6.65
C TYR A 147 2.81 -35.16 7.11
N LYS A 148 3.14 -35.14 8.41
CA LYS A 148 4.31 -35.86 8.96
C LYS A 148 4.21 -37.38 8.93
N LYS A 149 3.00 -37.94 8.77
CA LYS A 149 2.77 -39.40 8.76
C LYS A 149 2.80 -40.02 7.36
N LYS A 150 2.94 -39.21 6.30
CA LYS A 150 3.20 -39.66 4.93
C LYS A 150 4.68 -39.59 4.61
#